data_AF-A0A3A4ZWR7-F1
#
_entry.id   AF-A0A3A4ZWR7-F1
#
_cell.length_a   1.000
_cell.length_b   1.000
_cell.length_c   1.000
_cell.angle_alpha   90.00
_cell.angle_beta   90.00
_cell.angle_gamma   90.00
#
_symmetry.space_group_name_H-M   'P 1'
#
loop_
_entity.id
_entity.type
_entity.pdbx_description
1 polymer ?
#
loop_
_entity_poly.entity_id
_entity_poly.type
_entity_poly.pdbx_seq_one_letter_code
_entity_poly.pdbx_strand_id
1 'polypeptide(L)'
;MDLLEEYIKEGRIKLNKHKYHETVTVHDPCNYVRKGQFAFGESMAEKTRWITKQCFDESLYREMCDDPMNNFCCGAGGGAWAMPYDEERLAYGKVKVDQIRNSGAEIVVAPCHNCRDQIMKGLAGEFKKGREGFDMGNYTETLYLWELVANCLEFEPWSEEEQAAARKLRDAQFERDGIELEEE
;
A
#
# COMPACT_ATOMS: atom_id res chain seq x y z
N MET A 1 3.91 -2.23 8.29
CA MET A 1 2.75 -1.35 8.60
C MET A 1 2.93 -0.75 9.96
N ASP A 2 3.40 -1.53 10.93
CA ASP A 2 3.72 -1.10 12.30
C ASP A 2 4.55 0.18 12.34
N LEU A 3 5.65 0.21 11.58
CA LEU A 3 6.52 1.39 11.54
C LEU A 3 5.81 2.65 11.04
N LEU A 4 4.94 2.53 10.03
CA LEU A 4 4.18 3.68 9.53
C LEU A 4 3.16 4.14 10.56
N GLU A 5 2.48 3.19 11.21
CA GLU A 5 1.53 3.50 12.28
C GLU A 5 2.22 4.19 13.46
N GLU A 6 3.35 3.66 13.91
CA GLU A 6 4.20 4.24 14.97
C GLU A 6 4.58 5.68 14.61
N TYR A 7 5.15 5.90 13.42
CA TYR A 7 5.58 7.24 13.01
C TYR A 7 4.45 8.25 12.96
N ILE A 8 3.25 7.83 12.55
CA ILE A 8 2.07 8.69 12.54
C ILE A 8 1.58 8.97 13.98
N LYS A 9 1.48 7.93 14.82
CA LYS A 9 1.00 8.06 16.21
C LYS A 9 1.93 8.89 17.08
N GLU A 10 3.24 8.76 16.87
CA GLU A 10 4.26 9.54 17.57
C GLU A 10 4.41 10.97 17.02
N GLY A 11 3.72 11.31 15.93
CA GLY A 11 3.82 12.62 15.29
C GLY A 11 5.18 12.86 14.59
N ARG A 12 5.96 11.80 14.36
CA ARG A 12 7.24 11.86 13.64
C ARG A 12 7.05 12.23 12.18
N ILE A 13 5.88 11.89 11.61
CA ILE A 13 5.43 12.37 10.31
C ILE A 13 4.06 13.02 10.43
N LYS A 14 3.86 14.09 9.66
CA LYS A 14 2.56 14.77 9.50
C LYS A 14 2.02 14.48 8.11
N LEU A 15 0.71 14.27 8.02
CA LEU A 15 0.04 13.89 6.78
C LEU A 15 -1.05 14.90 6.42
N ASN A 16 -1.05 15.35 5.17
CA ASN A 16 -2.09 16.20 4.61
C ASN A 16 -3.18 15.35 3.95
N LYS A 17 -4.36 15.33 4.57
CA LYS A 17 -5.54 14.56 4.14
C LYS A 17 -6.25 15.11 2.90
N HIS A 18 -5.85 16.28 2.42
CA HIS A 18 -6.49 17.00 1.30
C HIS A 18 -5.68 16.93 0.00
N LYS A 19 -4.64 16.09 -0.06
CA LYS A 19 -3.85 15.87 -1.28
C LYS A 19 -4.61 15.13 -2.38
N TYR A 20 -5.59 14.32 -1.99
CA TYR A 20 -6.43 13.54 -2.87
C TYR A 20 -7.90 13.94 -2.71
N HIS A 21 -8.66 13.81 -3.80
CA HIS A 21 -10.10 14.10 -3.84
C HIS A 21 -10.91 12.92 -4.39
N GLU A 22 -10.23 11.89 -4.88
CA GLU A 22 -10.75 10.66 -5.42
C GLU A 22 -11.21 9.72 -4.30
N THR A 23 -12.23 8.91 -4.61
CA THR A 23 -12.68 7.85 -3.71
C THR A 23 -11.64 6.74 -3.60
N VAL A 24 -11.44 6.23 -2.39
CA VAL A 24 -10.37 5.26 -2.10
C VAL A 24 -10.90 4.00 -1.43
N THR A 25 -10.33 2.86 -1.78
CA THR A 25 -10.55 1.59 -1.07
C THR A 25 -9.24 0.89 -0.74
N VAL A 26 -9.27 -0.03 0.22
CA VAL A 26 -8.12 -0.86 0.59
C VAL A 26 -8.35 -2.27 0.08
N HIS A 27 -7.36 -2.81 -0.64
CA HIS A 27 -7.30 -4.24 -0.93
C HIS A 27 -6.54 -4.97 0.18
N ASP A 28 -7.23 -5.86 0.91
CA ASP A 28 -6.64 -6.76 1.91
C ASP A 28 -5.86 -7.91 1.28
N PRO A 29 -4.51 -7.90 1.32
CA PRO A 29 -3.75 -8.96 0.69
C PRO A 29 -3.76 -10.22 1.54
N CYS A 30 -3.86 -11.37 0.90
CA CYS A 30 -3.87 -12.67 1.56
C CYS A 30 -2.65 -12.91 2.47
N ASN A 31 -1.48 -12.38 2.12
CA ASN A 31 -0.25 -12.53 2.91
C ASN A 31 -0.27 -11.70 4.20
N TYR A 32 -0.82 -10.48 4.19
CA TYR A 32 -0.79 -9.61 5.38
C TYR A 32 -2.00 -9.78 6.30
N VAL A 33 -3.14 -10.16 5.73
CA VAL A 33 -4.39 -10.34 6.50
C VAL A 33 -4.51 -11.78 6.96
N ARG A 34 -4.75 -12.72 6.04
CA ARG A 34 -4.96 -14.13 6.39
C ARG A 34 -3.70 -14.83 6.90
N LYS A 35 -2.60 -14.82 6.13
CA LYS A 35 -1.38 -15.50 6.57
C LYS A 35 -0.78 -14.83 7.80
N GLY A 36 -0.84 -13.50 7.90
CA GLY A 36 -0.47 -12.76 9.11
C GLY A 36 -1.24 -13.27 10.33
N GLN A 37 -2.57 -13.33 10.22
CA GLN A 37 -3.42 -13.85 11.29
C GLN A 37 -3.08 -15.30 11.68
N PHE A 38 -2.86 -16.18 10.70
CA PHE A 38 -2.57 -17.59 10.98
C PHE A 38 -1.16 -17.82 11.52
N ALA A 39 -0.17 -17.05 11.06
CA ALA A 39 1.23 -17.25 11.44
C ALA A 39 1.60 -16.52 12.75
N PHE A 40 1.04 -15.33 12.96
CA PHE A 40 1.43 -14.42 14.03
C PHE A 40 0.29 -14.06 14.98
N GLY A 41 -0.93 -14.54 14.72
CA GLY A 41 -2.10 -14.21 15.54
C GLY A 41 -2.67 -12.81 15.28
N GLU A 42 -2.12 -12.06 14.32
CA GLU A 42 -2.49 -10.68 14.02
C GLU A 42 -2.73 -10.46 12.52
N SER A 43 -3.93 -9.98 12.19
CA SER A 43 -4.29 -9.47 10.87
C SER A 43 -3.90 -8.00 10.73
N MET A 44 -3.30 -7.65 9.60
CA MET A 44 -2.93 -6.26 9.31
C MET A 44 -4.06 -5.43 8.65
N ALA A 45 -5.27 -5.99 8.55
CA ALA A 45 -6.42 -5.38 7.88
C ALA A 45 -6.79 -4.02 8.49
N GLU A 46 -7.01 -3.97 9.79
CA GLU A 46 -7.39 -2.74 10.50
C GLU A 46 -6.28 -1.69 10.46
N LYS A 47 -5.02 -2.13 10.62
CA LYS A 47 -3.86 -1.25 10.58
C LYS A 47 -3.70 -0.57 9.22
N THR A 48 -3.91 -1.33 8.14
CA THR A 48 -3.88 -0.78 6.77
C THR A 48 -4.96 0.27 6.58
N ARG A 49 -6.21 -0.03 6.99
CA ARG A 49 -7.34 0.92 6.92
C ARG A 49 -7.08 2.17 7.72
N TRP A 50 -6.60 2.01 8.96
CA TRP A 50 -6.29 3.11 9.85
C TRP A 50 -5.25 4.05 9.25
N ILE A 51 -4.15 3.51 8.69
CA ILE A 51 -3.11 4.31 8.01
C ILE A 51 -3.71 5.02 6.80
N THR A 52 -4.48 4.33 5.95
CA THR A 52 -5.11 4.95 4.77
C THR A 52 -6.03 6.10 5.15
N LYS A 53 -6.82 5.98 6.23
CA LYS A 53 -7.67 7.06 6.76
C LYS A 53 -6.89 8.26 7.33
N GLN A 54 -5.57 8.14 7.50
CA GLN A 54 -4.71 9.29 7.84
C GLN A 54 -4.27 10.09 6.60
N CYS A 55 -4.46 9.55 5.40
CA CYS A 55 -4.03 10.17 4.14
C CYS A 55 -5.19 10.79 3.35
N PHE A 56 -6.44 10.47 3.67
CA PHE A 56 -7.63 10.95 2.97
C PHE A 56 -8.65 11.55 3.94
N ASP A 57 -9.55 12.37 3.39
CA ASP A 57 -10.83 12.67 4.04
C ASP A 57 -11.65 11.36 4.18
N GLU A 58 -12.19 11.11 5.37
CA GLU A 58 -12.91 9.86 5.66
C GLU A 58 -14.16 9.69 4.78
N SER A 59 -14.76 10.78 4.29
CA SER A 59 -15.90 10.73 3.36
C SER A 59 -15.57 10.13 1.98
N LEU A 60 -14.29 10.00 1.62
CA LEU A 60 -13.83 9.40 0.37
C LEU A 60 -13.58 7.89 0.48
N TYR A 61 -13.51 7.35 1.70
CA TYR A 61 -13.24 5.93 1.90
C TYR A 61 -14.43 5.05 1.52
N ARG A 62 -14.15 3.94 0.82
CA ARG A 62 -15.12 2.92 0.40
C ARG A 62 -14.61 1.55 0.84
N GLU A 63 -15.43 0.79 1.56
CA GLU A 63 -15.05 -0.55 1.98
C GLU A 63 -15.15 -1.53 0.79
N MET A 64 -14.13 -2.37 0.59
CA MET A 64 -14.11 -3.33 -0.52
C MET A 64 -14.93 -4.58 -0.22
N CYS A 65 -14.93 -5.00 1.05
CA CYS A 65 -15.63 -6.20 1.50
C CYS A 65 -15.96 -6.11 2.99
N ASP A 66 -17.05 -6.76 3.40
CA ASP A 66 -17.52 -6.74 4.79
C ASP A 66 -16.55 -7.41 5.77
N ASP A 67 -15.84 -8.45 5.32
CA ASP A 67 -14.87 -9.18 6.13
C ASP A 67 -13.52 -9.30 5.40
N PRO A 68 -12.46 -8.64 5.91
CA PRO A 68 -11.11 -8.73 5.35
C PRO A 68 -10.57 -10.16 5.24
N MET A 69 -10.95 -11.05 6.17
CA MET A 69 -10.53 -12.45 6.14
C MET A 69 -11.11 -13.19 4.94
N ASN A 70 -12.30 -12.78 4.48
CA ASN A 70 -12.98 -13.33 3.33
C ASN A 70 -12.72 -12.56 2.02
N ASN A 71 -11.79 -11.59 2.01
CA ASN A 71 -11.47 -10.84 0.79
C ASN A 71 -10.79 -11.74 -0.28
N PHE A 72 -11.21 -11.63 -1.55
CA PHE A 72 -10.65 -12.47 -2.61
C PHE A 72 -9.21 -12.10 -2.98
N CYS A 73 -8.45 -13.10 -3.41
CA CYS A 73 -7.10 -12.95 -3.94
C CYS A 73 -7.10 -12.09 -5.22
N CYS A 74 -6.00 -11.36 -5.47
CA CYS A 74 -5.82 -10.63 -6.73
C CYS A 74 -5.55 -11.55 -7.94
N GLY A 75 -5.18 -12.82 -7.70
CA GLY A 75 -4.81 -13.81 -8.72
C GLY A 75 -3.29 -14.02 -8.89
N ALA A 76 -2.46 -13.15 -8.32
CA ALA A 76 -1.00 -13.13 -8.55
C ALA A 76 -0.14 -13.66 -7.38
N GLY A 77 -0.76 -14.38 -6.44
CA GLY A 77 -0.06 -14.99 -5.30
C GLY A 77 0.77 -16.23 -5.68
N GLY A 78 1.57 -16.74 -4.75
CA GLY A 78 2.23 -18.05 -4.89
C GLY A 78 3.25 -18.18 -6.02
N GLY A 79 3.79 -17.05 -6.52
CA GLY A 79 4.70 -17.04 -7.67
C GLY A 79 4.02 -16.77 -9.01
N ALA A 80 2.69 -16.73 -9.08
CA ALA A 80 1.94 -16.55 -10.33
C ALA A 80 2.27 -15.25 -11.07
N TRP A 81 2.64 -14.18 -10.36
CA TRP A 81 3.11 -12.94 -11.00
C TRP A 81 4.44 -13.09 -11.74
N ALA A 82 5.37 -13.87 -11.18
CA ALA A 82 6.74 -13.96 -11.67
C ALA A 82 6.93 -15.06 -12.73
N MET A 83 5.95 -15.95 -12.83
CA MET A 83 5.93 -17.11 -13.72
C MET A 83 4.94 -16.87 -14.87
N PRO A 84 5.00 -17.61 -15.98
CA PRO A 84 4.18 -17.36 -17.17
C PRO A 84 2.74 -17.87 -17.01
N TYR A 85 2.06 -17.48 -15.93
CA TYR A 85 0.68 -17.85 -15.60
C TYR A 85 -0.30 -16.70 -15.86
N ASP A 86 -0.11 -16.00 -16.99
CA ASP A 86 -0.89 -14.81 -17.33
C ASP A 86 -2.38 -15.13 -17.48
N GLU A 87 -2.71 -16.21 -18.20
CA GLU A 87 -4.09 -16.64 -18.40
C GLU A 87 -4.77 -16.97 -17.07
N GLU A 88 -4.11 -17.74 -16.20
CA GLU A 88 -4.68 -18.16 -14.92
C GLU A 88 -4.82 -16.98 -13.96
N ARG A 89 -3.80 -16.12 -13.83
CA ARG A 89 -3.87 -14.98 -12.90
C ARG A 89 -4.94 -13.96 -13.34
N LEU A 90 -5.16 -13.80 -14.64
CA LEU A 90 -6.24 -12.95 -15.17
C LEU A 90 -7.62 -13.60 -14.94
N ALA A 91 -7.75 -14.90 -15.21
CA ALA A 91 -8.99 -15.65 -14.97
C ALA A 91 -9.42 -15.59 -13.49
N TYR A 92 -8.50 -15.88 -12.56
CA TYR A 92 -8.78 -15.79 -11.12
C TYR A 92 -9.00 -14.36 -10.65
N GLY A 93 -8.30 -13.38 -11.24
CA GLY A 93 -8.42 -11.97 -10.89
C GLY A 93 -9.75 -11.33 -11.29
N LYS A 94 -10.58 -11.98 -12.12
CA LYS A 94 -11.89 -11.47 -12.51
C LYS A 94 -12.82 -11.19 -11.33
N VAL A 95 -12.84 -12.04 -10.30
CA VAL A 95 -13.64 -11.76 -9.08
C VAL A 95 -13.15 -10.51 -8.35
N LYS A 96 -11.84 -10.23 -8.39
CA LYS A 96 -11.26 -9.03 -7.80
C LYS A 96 -11.65 -7.77 -8.58
N VAL A 97 -11.72 -7.87 -9.91
CA VAL A 97 -12.25 -6.79 -10.77
C VAL A 97 -13.66 -6.41 -10.34
N ASP A 98 -14.54 -7.40 -10.16
CA ASP A 98 -15.92 -7.15 -9.74
C ASP A 98 -15.97 -6.51 -8.35
N GLN A 99 -15.15 -6.95 -7.40
CA GLN A 99 -15.08 -6.29 -6.07
C GLN A 99 -14.63 -4.83 -6.14
N ILE A 100 -13.61 -4.52 -6.94
CA ILE A 100 -13.12 -3.14 -7.08
C ILE A 100 -14.16 -2.27 -7.78
N ARG A 101 -14.81 -2.80 -8.82
CA ARG A 101 -15.90 -2.09 -9.50
C ARG A 101 -17.06 -1.81 -8.54
N ASN A 102 -17.46 -2.81 -7.75
CA ASN A 102 -18.58 -2.71 -6.81
C ASN A 102 -18.30 -1.79 -5.62
N SER A 103 -17.04 -1.61 -5.22
CA SER A 103 -16.70 -0.62 -4.19
C SER A 103 -16.86 0.82 -4.68
N GLY A 104 -16.93 1.03 -6.00
CA GLY A 104 -17.07 2.33 -6.63
C GLY A 104 -15.87 3.25 -6.45
N ALA A 105 -14.75 2.72 -5.95
CA ALA A 105 -13.54 3.48 -5.66
C ALA A 105 -12.72 3.75 -6.92
N GLU A 106 -12.10 4.91 -6.96
CA GLU A 106 -11.18 5.32 -8.02
C GLU A 106 -9.75 4.85 -7.73
N ILE A 107 -9.31 5.00 -6.48
CA ILE A 107 -7.99 4.57 -6.02
C ILE A 107 -8.09 3.28 -5.22
N VAL A 108 -7.23 2.31 -5.54
CA VAL A 108 -7.04 1.11 -4.72
C VAL A 108 -5.70 1.20 -3.99
N VAL A 109 -5.72 1.07 -2.67
CA VAL A 109 -4.49 0.95 -1.87
C VAL A 109 -4.18 -0.52 -1.68
N ALA A 110 -3.02 -0.96 -2.18
CA ALA A 110 -2.57 -2.34 -2.09
C ALA A 110 -1.16 -2.40 -1.47
N PRO A 111 -0.99 -2.84 -0.22
CA PRO A 111 0.32 -2.86 0.44
C PRO A 111 1.23 -4.02 -0.02
N CYS A 112 0.74 -4.92 -0.87
CA CYS A 112 1.47 -6.09 -1.38
C CYS A 112 1.91 -5.86 -2.83
N HIS A 113 3.19 -6.09 -3.12
CA HIS A 113 3.77 -5.96 -4.48
C HIS A 113 2.93 -6.67 -5.54
N ASN A 114 2.71 -7.98 -5.37
CA ASN A 114 1.97 -8.76 -6.35
C ASN A 114 0.53 -8.27 -6.52
N CYS A 115 -0.11 -7.78 -5.45
CA CYS A 115 -1.46 -7.25 -5.55
C CYS A 115 -1.49 -5.94 -6.32
N ARG A 116 -0.59 -5.00 -6.02
CA ARG A 116 -0.54 -3.72 -6.75
C ARG A 116 -0.30 -3.95 -8.23
N ASP A 117 0.74 -4.70 -8.56
CA ASP A 117 1.11 -4.93 -9.96
C ASP A 117 0.05 -5.75 -10.71
N GLN A 118 -0.57 -6.74 -10.07
CA GLN A 118 -1.66 -7.48 -10.69
C GLN A 118 -2.87 -6.59 -10.98
N ILE A 119 -3.30 -5.76 -10.02
CA ILE A 119 -4.46 -4.87 -10.21
C ILE A 119 -4.14 -3.82 -11.27
N MET A 120 -2.99 -3.15 -11.14
CA MET A 120 -2.59 -2.03 -11.99
C MET A 120 -2.18 -2.45 -13.40
N LYS A 121 -1.28 -3.42 -13.52
CA LYS A 121 -0.68 -3.80 -14.80
C LYS A 121 -1.43 -4.96 -15.44
N GLY A 122 -1.82 -5.96 -14.65
CA GLY A 122 -2.52 -7.14 -15.13
C GLY A 122 -3.98 -6.88 -15.47
N LEU A 123 -4.81 -6.59 -14.47
CA LEU A 123 -6.26 -6.50 -14.62
C LEU A 123 -6.67 -5.24 -15.40
N ALA A 124 -6.31 -4.05 -14.90
CA ALA A 124 -6.63 -2.79 -15.57
C ALA A 124 -5.70 -2.50 -16.77
N GLY A 125 -4.39 -2.73 -16.59
CA GLY A 125 -3.37 -2.31 -17.55
C GLY A 125 -3.46 -3.02 -18.90
N GLU A 126 -3.83 -4.31 -18.92
CA GLU A 126 -4.01 -5.06 -20.16
C GLU A 126 -5.22 -4.56 -20.96
N PHE A 127 -6.32 -4.20 -20.27
CA PHE A 127 -7.49 -3.59 -20.90
C PHE A 127 -7.16 -2.24 -21.54
N LYS A 128 -6.41 -1.38 -20.84
CA LYS A 128 -5.98 -0.07 -21.37
C LYS A 128 -5.09 -0.19 -22.62
N LYS A 129 -4.44 -1.35 -22.84
CA LYS A 129 -3.65 -1.67 -24.04
C LYS A 129 -4.47 -2.34 -25.15
N GLY A 130 -5.78 -2.54 -24.95
CA GLY A 130 -6.63 -3.29 -25.89
C GLY A 130 -6.36 -4.79 -25.90
N ARG A 131 -5.76 -5.34 -24.84
CA ARG A 131 -5.48 -6.77 -24.66
C ARG A 131 -6.47 -7.39 -23.66
N GLU A 132 -6.28 -8.68 -23.34
CA GLU A 132 -7.09 -9.41 -22.35
C GLU A 132 -6.90 -8.84 -20.94
N GLY A 133 -7.65 -7.79 -20.63
CA GLY A 133 -7.84 -7.25 -19.28
C GLY A 133 -9.29 -6.88 -19.06
N PHE A 134 -9.58 -6.17 -17.97
CA PHE A 134 -10.93 -5.79 -17.60
C PHE A 134 -11.11 -4.29 -17.45
N ASP A 135 -12.25 -3.79 -17.93
CA ASP A 135 -12.78 -2.50 -17.51
C ASP A 135 -13.06 -2.57 -16.00
N MET A 136 -12.50 -1.67 -15.20
CA MET A 136 -12.66 -1.66 -13.75
C MET A 136 -13.59 -0.54 -13.27
N GLY A 137 -14.38 0.06 -14.16
CA GLY A 137 -15.33 1.12 -13.83
C GLY A 137 -14.60 2.42 -13.47
N ASN A 138 -14.85 2.95 -12.27
CA ASN A 138 -14.26 4.21 -11.81
C ASN A 138 -12.76 4.12 -11.52
N TYR A 139 -12.20 2.91 -11.44
CA TYR A 139 -10.80 2.69 -11.10
C TYR A 139 -9.83 3.49 -12.01
N THR A 140 -8.94 4.27 -11.40
CA THR A 140 -7.92 5.07 -12.07
C THR A 140 -6.52 4.50 -11.83
N GLU A 141 -6.18 4.24 -10.56
CA GLU A 141 -4.84 3.86 -10.13
C GLU A 141 -4.79 2.94 -8.90
N THR A 142 -3.65 2.28 -8.72
CA THR A 142 -3.35 1.52 -7.50
C THR A 142 -2.07 2.05 -6.86
N LEU A 143 -2.16 2.46 -5.59
CA LEU A 143 -1.02 2.95 -4.81
C LEU A 143 -0.53 1.88 -3.84
N TYR A 144 0.78 1.84 -3.60
CA TYR A 144 1.27 1.22 -2.38
C TYR A 144 0.82 2.02 -1.15
N LEU A 145 0.68 1.35 0.01
CA LEU A 145 0.39 2.06 1.26
C LEU A 145 1.50 3.07 1.63
N TRP A 146 2.77 2.70 1.44
CA TRP A 146 3.89 3.60 1.72
C TRP A 146 3.99 4.74 0.70
N GLU A 147 3.64 4.48 -0.57
CA GLU A 147 3.60 5.48 -1.65
C GLU A 147 2.53 6.53 -1.34
N LEU A 148 1.34 6.08 -0.92
CA LEU A 148 0.28 6.96 -0.44
C LEU A 148 0.75 7.83 0.73
N VAL A 149 1.34 7.22 1.77
CA VAL A 149 1.85 7.96 2.93
C VAL A 149 2.87 9.00 2.49
N ALA A 150 3.82 8.63 1.62
CA ALA A 150 4.84 9.53 1.10
C ALA A 150 4.25 10.72 0.33
N ASN A 151 3.26 10.48 -0.53
CA ASN A 151 2.58 11.54 -1.29
C ASN A 151 1.81 12.52 -0.39
N CYS A 152 1.36 12.04 0.77
CA CYS A 152 0.65 12.84 1.77
C CYS A 152 1.58 13.50 2.80
N LEU A 153 2.89 13.26 2.77
CA LEU A 153 3.80 13.85 3.75
C LEU A 153 3.78 15.38 3.67
N GLU A 154 3.54 15.99 4.83
CA GLU A 154 3.78 17.40 5.07
C GLU A 154 5.10 17.52 5.81
N PHE A 155 6.12 18.02 5.11
CA PHE A 155 7.48 18.10 5.63
C PHE A 155 7.90 19.55 5.81
N GLU A 156 8.34 19.87 7.03
CA GLU A 156 9.09 21.07 7.35
C GLU A 156 10.57 20.68 7.43
N PRO A 157 11.46 21.32 6.65
CA PRO A 157 12.89 21.08 6.74
C PRO A 157 13.41 21.26 8.16
N TRP A 158 14.21 20.30 8.62
CA TRP A 158 14.91 20.40 9.90
C TRP A 158 15.83 21.62 9.90
N SER A 159 15.87 22.29 11.04
CA SER A 159 16.85 23.34 11.31
C SER A 159 18.28 22.80 11.24
N GLU A 160 19.25 23.69 11.04
CA GLU A 160 20.67 23.33 11.04
C GLU A 160 21.09 22.68 12.38
N GLU A 161 20.48 23.09 13.49
CA GLU A 161 20.74 22.54 14.81
C GLU A 161 20.24 21.09 14.93
N GLU A 162 19.02 20.81 14.48
CA GLU A 162 18.47 19.44 14.44
C GLU A 162 19.30 18.53 13.53
N GLN A 163 19.72 19.04 12.37
CA GLN A 163 20.58 18.30 11.46
C GLN A 163 21.94 17.98 12.10
N ALA A 164 22.55 18.93 12.81
CA ALA A 164 23.82 18.73 13.50
C ALA A 164 23.69 17.71 14.64
N ALA A 165 22.62 17.81 15.44
CA ALA A 165 22.32 16.85 16.50
C ALA A 165 22.11 15.42 15.96
N ALA A 166 21.35 15.28 14.87
CA ALA A 166 21.13 13.98 14.23
C ALA A 166 22.41 13.38 13.64
N ARG A 167 23.26 14.20 13.00
CA ARG A 167 24.58 13.76 12.50
C ARG A 167 25.48 13.27 13.64
N LYS A 168 25.49 13.97 14.78
CA LYS A 168 26.24 13.54 15.97
C LYS A 168 25.77 12.18 16.50
N LEU A 169 24.46 11.94 16.53
CA LEU A 169 23.89 10.66 16.94
C LEU A 169 24.26 9.53 15.97
N ARG A 170 24.21 9.79 14.65
CA ARG A 170 24.67 8.88 13.61
C ARG A 170 26.15 8.53 13.79
N ASP A 171 27.01 9.52 13.97
CA ASP A 171 28.47 9.32 14.08
C ASP A 171 28.81 8.48 15.31
N ALA A 172 28.17 8.76 16.45
CA ALA A 172 28.32 7.95 17.66
C ALA A 172 27.80 6.50 17.47
N GLN A 173 26.73 6.31 16.68
CA GLN A 173 26.27 4.97 16.31
C GLN A 173 27.29 4.24 15.43
N PHE A 174 27.88 4.91 14.43
CA PHE A 174 28.87 4.30 13.55
C PHE A 174 30.15 3.93 14.29
N GLU A 175 30.63 4.78 15.20
CA GLU A 175 31.77 4.46 16.05
C GLU A 175 31.49 3.23 16.92
N ARG A 176 30.31 3.16 17.55
CA ARG A 176 29.88 2.01 18.36
C ARG A 176 29.82 0.72 17.55
N ASP A 177 29.32 0.80 16.32
CA ASP A 177 29.08 -0.35 15.45
C ASP A 177 30.30 -0.68 14.58
N GLY A 178 31.41 0.07 14.69
CA GLY A 178 32.64 -0.13 13.93
C GLY A 178 32.48 0.13 12.42
N ILE A 179 31.54 1.00 12.03
CA ILE A 179 31.27 1.34 10.64
C ILE A 179 32.19 2.48 10.21
N GLU A 180 33.13 2.18 9.32
CA GLU A 180 33.93 3.18 8.61
C GLU A 180 33.23 3.48 7.28
N LEU A 181 32.79 4.73 7.09
CA LEU A 181 32.32 5.18 5.79
C LEU A 181 33.53 5.45 4.91
N GLU A 182 33.55 4.89 3.69
CA GLU A 182 34.50 5.33 2.67
C GLU A 182 34.25 6.81 2.37
N GLU A 183 35.31 7.62 2.37
CA GLU A 183 35.22 9.02 1.91
C GLU A 183 34.94 8.99 0.39
N GLU A 184 33.83 9.61 -0.03
CA GLU A 184 33.48 9.86 -1.44
C GLU A 184 34.45 10.84 -2.12
#